data_AF-A0A4S9T0G8-F1
#
_entry.id   AF-A0A4S9T0G8-F1
#
_cell.length_a   1.000
_cell.length_b   1.000
_cell.length_c   1.000
_cell.angle_alpha   90.00
_cell.angle_beta   90.00
_cell.angle_gamma   90.00
#
_symmetry.space_group_name_H-M   'P 1'
#
loop_
_entity.id
_entity.type
_entity.pdbx_description
1 polymer ?
#
loop_
_entity_poly.entity_id
_entity_poly.type
_entity_poly.pdbx_seq_one_letter_code
_entity_poly.pdbx_strand_id
1 'polypeptide(L)'
;LSVGLRLDNPFEELESSEALQQAADGDEAAIAKAMQAERAIASKIIDRCFDMLAQNPEWDDILKIWGHKSKIGLAWKRYDRLEWVHGINEHKMYGTMALQRTHELELRPKQHYPVFVKMASGESMQEPAPVEGFLIRLTSQKGNEQKFGKLFYKRLYFSTQNNYLLFLRPAKAKPPPPPKMPMKENSNIPSAKQIAEKIPLIYAVNPFPLLGDTVAWLAGSANDAEDRKRHDRDAYDEAERNALSLLDCDGFINLADVVEVRNAVRGATPADEAVDEGPQVDFDEEVEDSHHDDGTTKDFDDERTFELLMRNGLVVRLQAFSKATKKEWIKRLRALAKYWTRRASQDLALFKLVRQQNLDTLNLDMQAEAYVGMFAHKWEVTKSFASPELYNVCGISNCRAIHRSGILFRKPRVHGTFSRCHVILCHGHLLVFKDTVRSTTGKKVSHIHHERIASIDLRGCYLYSGLITANDLLYQNRTFDNNRPGNDALPRMYLEDGWASADDDAMTTFVLWTGQHKGWFRAREEDGSEGQQKSGGARNKLKRVSQLGTTGRAIVFKARSRTERDHWVLGIETEIERLSQADDVRVVGQDQGT
;
A
#
# COMPACT_ATOMS: atom_id res chain seq x y z
N LEU A 1 -24.98 -20.60 11.26
CA LEU A 1 -25.77 -21.07 10.10
C LEU A 1 -24.87 -20.99 8.87
N SER A 2 -24.82 -22.05 8.06
CA SER A 2 -24.10 -22.08 6.78
C SER A 2 -25.08 -22.61 5.74
N VAL A 3 -25.16 -21.95 4.57
CA VAL A 3 -26.08 -22.32 3.49
C VAL A 3 -25.28 -22.47 2.19
N GLY A 4 -25.55 -23.54 1.47
CA GLY A 4 -25.05 -23.75 0.11
C GLY A 4 -26.13 -23.37 -0.89
N LEU A 5 -25.87 -22.39 -1.74
CA LEU A 5 -26.76 -22.03 -2.84
C LEU A 5 -26.30 -22.72 -4.12
N ARG A 6 -27.24 -23.37 -4.81
CA ARG A 6 -26.98 -24.00 -6.11
C ARG A 6 -27.55 -23.13 -7.21
N LEU A 7 -26.67 -22.61 -8.06
CA LEU A 7 -27.03 -21.85 -9.26
C LEU A 7 -26.87 -22.77 -10.48
N ASP A 8 -27.99 -23.14 -11.11
CA ASP A 8 -27.94 -23.85 -12.38
C ASP A 8 -27.76 -22.85 -13.53
N ASN A 9 -26.82 -23.18 -14.43
CA ASN A 9 -26.41 -22.42 -15.62
C ASN A 9 -26.29 -20.90 -15.42
N PRO A 10 -25.39 -20.41 -14.55
CA PRO A 10 -25.25 -18.98 -14.28
C PRO A 10 -24.78 -18.13 -15.48
N PHE A 11 -24.30 -18.77 -16.57
CA PHE A 11 -23.78 -18.11 -17.76
C PHE A 11 -24.59 -18.40 -19.04
N GLU A 12 -25.75 -19.05 -18.94
CA GLU A 12 -26.54 -19.47 -20.11
C GLU A 12 -26.83 -18.29 -21.06
N GLU A 13 -27.18 -17.12 -20.51
CA GLU A 13 -27.46 -15.91 -21.29
C GLU A 13 -26.25 -15.37 -22.07
N LEU A 14 -25.03 -15.70 -21.64
CA LEU A 14 -23.82 -15.39 -22.42
C LEU A 14 -23.61 -16.41 -23.51
N GLU A 15 -23.65 -17.70 -23.16
CA GLU A 15 -23.42 -18.79 -24.11
C GLU A 15 -24.48 -18.84 -25.22
N SER A 16 -25.72 -18.45 -24.92
CA SER A 16 -26.85 -18.44 -25.86
C SER A 16 -26.95 -17.16 -26.70
N SER A 17 -26.10 -16.17 -26.47
CA SER A 17 -26.18 -14.89 -27.15
C SER A 17 -25.60 -15.00 -28.57
N GLU A 18 -26.43 -14.76 -29.60
CA GLU A 18 -25.98 -14.58 -31.00
C GLU A 18 -24.85 -13.55 -31.12
N ALA A 19 -24.74 -12.63 -30.15
CA ALA A 19 -23.70 -11.62 -30.09
C ALA A 19 -22.30 -12.20 -29.83
N LEU A 20 -22.15 -13.38 -29.22
CA LEU A 20 -20.84 -14.01 -29.02
C LEU A 20 -20.29 -14.64 -30.32
N GLN A 21 -21.19 -15.14 -31.18
CA GLN A 21 -20.85 -15.62 -32.52
C GLN A 21 -20.54 -14.44 -33.46
N GLN A 22 -21.37 -13.39 -33.46
CA GLN A 22 -21.12 -12.18 -34.25
C GLN A 22 -19.91 -11.37 -33.76
N ALA A 23 -19.60 -11.40 -32.46
CA ALA A 23 -18.37 -10.84 -31.91
C ALA A 23 -17.12 -11.61 -32.36
N ALA A 24 -17.21 -12.94 -32.50
CA ALA A 24 -16.13 -13.77 -33.05
C ALA A 24 -15.88 -13.47 -34.54
N ASP A 25 -16.91 -13.03 -35.26
CA ASP A 25 -16.84 -12.57 -36.65
C ASP A 25 -16.33 -11.11 -36.78
N GLY A 26 -16.07 -10.43 -35.67
CA GLY A 26 -15.41 -9.11 -35.63
C GLY A 26 -16.35 -7.89 -35.64
N ASP A 27 -17.65 -8.07 -35.40
CA ASP A 27 -18.58 -6.93 -35.26
C ASP A 27 -18.35 -6.17 -33.95
N GLU A 28 -17.88 -4.92 -34.04
CA GLU A 28 -17.61 -4.05 -32.90
C GLU A 28 -18.82 -3.81 -31.98
N ALA A 29 -20.04 -3.73 -32.54
CA ALA A 29 -21.26 -3.53 -31.76
C ALA A 29 -21.65 -4.79 -30.97
N ALA A 30 -21.45 -5.97 -31.57
CA ALA A 30 -21.66 -7.25 -30.92
C ALA A 30 -20.61 -7.49 -29.81
N ILE A 31 -19.34 -7.13 -30.05
CA ILE A 31 -18.26 -7.19 -29.04
C ILE A 31 -18.60 -6.31 -27.83
N ALA A 32 -19.02 -5.06 -28.05
CA ALA A 32 -19.38 -4.16 -26.97
C ALA A 32 -20.57 -4.68 -26.14
N LYS A 33 -21.57 -5.27 -26.79
CA LYS A 33 -22.74 -5.88 -26.12
C LYS A 33 -22.35 -7.13 -25.33
N ALA A 34 -21.49 -7.99 -25.88
CA ALA A 34 -20.96 -9.16 -25.16
C ALA A 34 -20.15 -8.74 -23.93
N MET A 35 -19.28 -7.73 -24.06
CA MET A 35 -18.53 -7.19 -22.92
C MET A 35 -19.44 -6.60 -21.83
N GLN A 36 -20.52 -5.91 -22.20
CA GLN A 36 -21.49 -5.40 -21.23
C GLN A 36 -22.24 -6.54 -20.50
N ALA A 37 -22.63 -7.58 -21.24
CA ALA A 37 -23.25 -8.76 -20.66
C ALA A 37 -22.31 -9.47 -19.67
N GLU A 38 -21.03 -9.58 -20.01
CA GLU A 38 -20.01 -10.16 -19.12
C GLU A 38 -19.82 -9.36 -17.83
N ARG A 39 -19.79 -8.02 -17.93
CA ARG A 39 -19.68 -7.13 -16.76
C ARG A 39 -20.86 -7.24 -15.79
N ALA A 40 -22.04 -7.61 -16.28
CA ALA A 40 -23.25 -7.69 -15.48
C ALA A 40 -23.41 -9.02 -14.70
N ILE A 41 -22.61 -10.05 -15.02
CA ILE A 41 -22.80 -11.40 -14.47
C ILE A 41 -22.71 -11.43 -12.94
N ALA A 42 -21.66 -10.81 -12.38
CA ALA A 42 -21.43 -10.86 -10.95
C ALA A 42 -22.60 -10.25 -10.16
N SER A 43 -23.16 -9.13 -10.65
CA SER A 43 -24.36 -8.52 -10.07
C SER A 43 -25.56 -9.46 -10.18
N LYS A 44 -25.81 -10.03 -11.37
CA LYS A 44 -26.93 -10.98 -11.57
C LYS A 44 -26.84 -12.21 -10.66
N ILE A 45 -25.63 -12.73 -10.45
CA ILE A 45 -25.40 -13.86 -9.53
C ILE A 45 -25.73 -13.45 -8.10
N ILE A 46 -25.28 -12.28 -7.65
CA ILE A 46 -25.63 -11.74 -6.34
C ILE A 46 -27.15 -11.59 -6.21
N ASP A 47 -27.82 -10.94 -7.16
CA ASP A 47 -29.26 -10.71 -7.15
C ASP A 47 -30.04 -12.03 -7.07
N ARG A 48 -29.66 -13.03 -7.89
CA ARG A 48 -30.27 -14.37 -7.84
C ARG A 48 -30.04 -15.07 -6.50
N CYS A 49 -28.89 -14.88 -5.86
CA CYS A 49 -28.65 -15.41 -4.52
C CYS A 49 -29.54 -14.75 -3.48
N PHE A 50 -29.74 -13.43 -3.57
CA PHE A 50 -30.68 -12.70 -2.72
C PHE A 50 -32.12 -13.20 -2.90
N ASP A 51 -32.57 -13.41 -4.15
CA ASP A 51 -33.90 -13.95 -4.44
C ASP A 51 -34.10 -15.35 -3.86
N MET A 52 -33.09 -16.22 -3.94
CA MET A 52 -33.12 -17.56 -3.36
C MET A 52 -33.14 -17.54 -1.83
N LEU A 53 -32.39 -16.62 -1.21
CA LEU A 53 -32.36 -16.47 0.24
C LEU A 53 -33.69 -15.90 0.77
N ALA A 54 -34.31 -14.97 0.04
CA ALA A 54 -35.59 -14.37 0.41
C ALA A 54 -36.77 -15.35 0.42
N GLN A 55 -36.63 -16.51 -0.25
CA GLN A 55 -37.64 -17.58 -0.19
C GLN A 55 -37.66 -18.30 1.17
N ASN A 56 -36.61 -18.15 1.98
CA ASN A 56 -36.47 -18.83 3.26
C ASN A 56 -36.52 -17.82 4.42
N PRO A 57 -37.56 -17.85 5.28
CA PRO A 57 -37.77 -16.85 6.33
C PRO A 57 -36.67 -16.82 7.39
N GLU A 58 -35.86 -17.89 7.52
CA GLU A 58 -34.71 -17.93 8.42
C GLU A 58 -33.62 -16.89 8.08
N TRP A 59 -33.60 -16.39 6.84
CA TRP A 59 -32.58 -15.45 6.35
C TRP A 59 -33.07 -14.00 6.28
N ASP A 60 -34.35 -13.72 6.54
CA ASP A 60 -34.95 -12.39 6.43
C ASP A 60 -34.20 -11.32 7.23
N ASP A 61 -33.81 -11.63 8.46
CA ASP A 61 -33.09 -10.69 9.32
C ASP A 61 -31.68 -10.40 8.79
N ILE A 62 -31.02 -11.41 8.22
CA ILE A 62 -29.70 -11.25 7.60
C ILE A 62 -29.83 -10.41 6.32
N LEU A 63 -30.85 -10.66 5.50
CA LEU A 63 -31.12 -9.88 4.29
C LEU A 63 -31.43 -8.42 4.60
N LYS A 64 -32.18 -8.13 5.67
CA LYS A 64 -32.40 -6.75 6.14
C LYS A 64 -31.10 -6.08 6.56
N ILE A 65 -30.22 -6.77 7.31
CA ILE A 65 -28.93 -6.24 7.72
C ILE A 65 -28.04 -5.96 6.50
N TRP A 66 -27.97 -6.92 5.57
CA TRP A 66 -27.14 -6.81 4.37
C TRP A 66 -27.66 -5.72 3.43
N GLY A 67 -28.96 -5.69 3.15
CA GLY A 67 -29.58 -4.72 2.25
C GLY A 67 -29.47 -3.26 2.72
N HIS A 68 -29.47 -3.01 4.03
CA HIS A 68 -29.39 -1.64 4.57
C HIS A 68 -27.97 -1.16 4.91
N LYS A 69 -27.06 -2.04 5.33
CA LYS A 69 -25.79 -1.62 5.97
C LYS A 69 -24.52 -2.07 5.27
N SER A 70 -24.58 -3.01 4.32
CA SER A 70 -23.35 -3.62 3.80
C SER A 70 -23.42 -3.88 2.31
N LYS A 71 -22.44 -3.34 1.57
CA LYS A 71 -22.27 -3.71 0.16
C LYS A 71 -21.81 -5.16 0.10
N ILE A 72 -22.64 -6.04 -0.45
CA ILE A 72 -22.31 -7.45 -0.61
C ILE A 72 -21.40 -7.64 -1.83
N GLY A 73 -20.53 -8.65 -1.77
CA GLY A 73 -19.67 -9.05 -2.86
C GLY A 73 -19.47 -10.56 -2.91
N LEU A 74 -18.99 -11.02 -4.05
CA LEU A 74 -18.54 -12.39 -4.25
C LEU A 74 -17.04 -12.47 -3.95
N ALA A 75 -16.61 -13.54 -3.28
CA ALA A 75 -15.21 -13.81 -3.02
C ALA A 75 -14.87 -15.29 -3.15
N TRP A 76 -13.73 -15.58 -3.75
CA TRP A 76 -13.15 -16.92 -3.75
C TRP A 76 -12.38 -17.12 -2.45
N LYS A 77 -12.82 -18.07 -1.62
CA LYS A 77 -12.15 -18.49 -0.39
C LYS A 77 -11.31 -19.74 -0.64
N ARG A 78 -10.07 -19.73 -0.15
CA ARG A 78 -9.26 -20.94 0.02
C ARG A 78 -8.49 -20.86 1.32
N TYR A 79 -8.73 -21.82 2.22
CA TYR A 79 -8.16 -21.85 3.56
C TYR A 79 -8.35 -20.50 4.30
N ASP A 80 -7.27 -19.77 4.59
CA ASP A 80 -7.26 -18.47 5.26
C ASP A 80 -7.29 -17.27 4.29
N ARG A 81 -7.22 -17.51 2.96
CA ARG A 81 -7.19 -16.49 1.91
C ARG A 81 -8.60 -16.18 1.39
N LEU A 82 -8.87 -14.89 1.19
CA LEU A 82 -10.08 -14.38 0.56
C LEU A 82 -9.71 -13.49 -0.64
N GLU A 83 -10.23 -13.83 -1.81
CA GLU A 83 -10.00 -13.10 -3.06
C GLU A 83 -11.31 -12.51 -3.55
N TRP A 84 -11.49 -11.20 -3.40
CA TRP A 84 -12.70 -10.53 -3.84
C TRP A 84 -12.79 -10.53 -5.37
N VAL A 85 -13.96 -10.88 -5.90
CA VAL A 85 -14.27 -10.71 -7.32
C VAL A 85 -14.50 -9.22 -7.56
N HIS A 86 -13.57 -8.58 -8.27
CA HIS A 86 -13.63 -7.16 -8.63
C HIS A 86 -12.92 -6.90 -9.95
N GLY A 87 -13.16 -5.74 -10.57
CA GLY A 87 -12.36 -5.25 -11.69
C GLY A 87 -12.34 -6.20 -12.89
N ILE A 88 -11.15 -6.61 -13.33
CA ILE A 88 -11.03 -7.48 -14.51
C ILE A 88 -11.62 -8.86 -14.22
N ASN A 89 -11.44 -9.38 -13.01
CA ASN A 89 -12.01 -10.66 -12.59
C ASN A 89 -13.54 -10.65 -12.51
N GLU A 90 -14.12 -9.50 -12.15
CA GLU A 90 -15.57 -9.28 -12.21
C GLU A 90 -16.07 -9.21 -13.66
N HIS A 91 -15.33 -8.50 -14.52
CA HIS A 91 -15.65 -8.40 -15.95
C HIS A 91 -15.48 -9.73 -16.69
N LYS A 92 -14.60 -10.63 -16.25
CA LYS A 92 -14.30 -11.92 -16.90
C LYS A 92 -14.60 -13.10 -16.00
N MET A 93 -15.73 -13.05 -15.29
CA MET A 93 -16.08 -14.02 -14.26
C MET A 93 -16.14 -15.47 -14.78
N TYR A 94 -16.48 -15.67 -16.06
CA TYR A 94 -16.47 -17.00 -16.71
C TYR A 94 -15.10 -17.68 -16.58
N GLY A 95 -14.00 -16.96 -16.82
CA GLY A 95 -12.64 -17.51 -16.69
C GLY A 95 -12.27 -17.88 -15.25
N THR A 96 -12.81 -17.14 -14.27
CA THR A 96 -12.55 -17.41 -12.85
C THR A 96 -13.22 -18.70 -12.35
N MET A 97 -14.17 -19.27 -13.10
CA MET A 97 -14.83 -20.53 -12.74
C MET A 97 -13.85 -21.71 -12.67
N ALA A 98 -12.68 -21.62 -13.32
CA ALA A 98 -11.60 -22.59 -13.15
C ALA A 98 -11.14 -22.72 -11.68
N LEU A 99 -11.29 -21.67 -10.86
CA LEU A 99 -10.98 -21.67 -9.43
C LEU A 99 -11.95 -22.53 -8.61
N GLN A 100 -13.14 -22.86 -9.12
CA GLN A 100 -14.15 -23.65 -8.40
C GLN A 100 -13.62 -25.03 -7.95
N ARG A 101 -12.63 -25.58 -8.67
CA ARG A 101 -11.98 -26.85 -8.33
C ARG A 101 -11.17 -26.79 -7.02
N THR A 102 -10.66 -25.61 -6.67
CA THR A 102 -9.72 -25.41 -5.55
C THR A 102 -10.25 -24.43 -4.49
N HIS A 103 -11.18 -23.55 -4.86
CA HIS A 103 -11.75 -22.49 -4.03
C HIS A 103 -13.27 -22.66 -3.88
N GLU A 104 -13.82 -22.00 -2.86
CA GLU A 104 -15.26 -21.87 -2.64
C GLU A 104 -15.69 -20.43 -2.97
N LEU A 105 -16.73 -20.29 -3.80
CA LEU A 105 -17.32 -18.98 -4.06
C LEU A 105 -18.29 -18.67 -2.93
N GLU A 106 -18.01 -17.60 -2.19
CA GLU A 106 -18.83 -17.18 -1.05
C GLU A 106 -19.41 -15.78 -1.26
N LEU A 107 -20.64 -15.61 -0.77
CA LEU A 107 -21.33 -14.32 -0.71
C LEU A 107 -21.05 -13.68 0.65
N ARG A 108 -20.39 -12.51 0.66
CA ARG A 108 -19.93 -11.86 1.90
C ARG A 108 -20.12 -10.34 1.87
N PRO A 109 -20.34 -9.70 3.03
CA PRO A 109 -20.28 -8.25 3.14
C PRO A 109 -18.85 -7.74 2.95
N LYS A 110 -18.68 -6.76 2.06
CA LYS A 110 -17.42 -6.04 1.87
C LYS A 110 -17.15 -5.19 3.10
N GLN A 111 -16.01 -5.39 3.73
CA GLN A 111 -15.59 -4.64 4.91
C GLN A 111 -14.42 -3.73 4.58
N HIS A 112 -14.48 -2.50 5.07
CA HIS A 112 -13.36 -1.57 5.02
C HIS A 112 -12.43 -1.79 6.20
N TYR A 113 -11.17 -1.38 6.05
CA TYR A 113 -10.22 -1.34 7.16
C TYR A 113 -10.79 -0.50 8.32
N PRO A 114 -10.72 -0.97 9.57
CA PRO A 114 -11.38 -0.27 10.67
C PRO A 114 -10.78 1.10 10.97
N VAL A 115 -11.65 2.06 11.25
CA VAL A 115 -11.31 3.45 11.64
C VAL A 115 -11.45 3.71 13.14
N PHE A 116 -11.61 2.64 13.92
CA PHE A 116 -11.70 2.68 15.38
C PHE A 116 -10.85 1.57 15.99
N VAL A 117 -10.35 1.84 17.19
CA VAL A 117 -9.62 0.87 18.02
C VAL A 117 -10.26 0.75 19.38
N LYS A 118 -10.38 -0.47 19.88
CA LYS A 118 -10.79 -0.71 21.27
C LYS A 118 -9.63 -0.45 22.23
N MET A 119 -9.83 0.41 23.21
CA MET A 119 -8.87 0.68 24.28
C MET A 119 -8.90 -0.42 25.33
N ALA A 120 -7.83 -0.51 26.14
CA ALA A 120 -7.78 -1.45 27.27
C ALA A 120 -8.88 -1.18 28.32
N SER A 121 -9.38 0.06 28.41
CA SER A 121 -10.51 0.46 29.24
C SER A 121 -11.88 0.00 28.71
N GLY A 122 -11.93 -0.57 27.49
CA GLY A 122 -13.17 -0.89 26.79
C GLY A 122 -13.75 0.24 25.93
N GLU A 123 -13.25 1.47 26.07
CA GLU A 123 -13.66 2.62 25.25
C GLU A 123 -13.14 2.50 23.81
N SER A 124 -13.91 2.96 22.82
CA SER A 124 -13.47 3.02 21.42
C SER A 124 -12.83 4.37 21.12
N MET A 125 -11.62 4.36 20.54
CA MET A 125 -10.96 5.56 20.04
C MET A 125 -11.07 5.62 18.52
N GLN A 126 -11.61 6.72 17.99
CA GLN A 126 -11.64 7.00 16.56
C GLN A 126 -10.25 7.39 16.04
N GLU A 127 -9.97 7.05 14.78
CA GLU A 127 -8.78 7.47 14.06
C GLU A 127 -8.59 9.00 14.13
N PRO A 128 -7.48 9.49 14.72
CA PRO A 128 -7.20 10.93 14.77
C PRO A 128 -6.91 11.49 13.37
N ALA A 129 -7.23 12.77 13.16
CA ALA A 129 -6.92 13.46 11.92
C ALA A 129 -5.39 13.52 11.67
N PRO A 130 -4.96 13.38 10.40
CA PRO A 130 -3.55 13.50 10.04
C PRO A 130 -3.02 14.92 10.31
N VAL A 131 -1.69 15.03 10.38
CA VAL A 131 -0.99 16.30 10.56
C VAL A 131 0.11 16.43 9.53
N GLU A 132 0.24 17.63 8.96
CA GLU A 132 1.26 17.97 7.99
C GLU A 132 1.74 19.42 8.15
N GLY A 133 2.96 19.71 7.69
CA GLY A 133 3.56 21.03 7.77
C GLY A 133 5.09 21.00 7.80
N PHE A 134 5.70 22.18 7.71
CA PHE A 134 7.15 22.33 7.77
C PHE A 134 7.67 22.23 9.20
N LEU A 135 8.71 21.42 9.40
CA LEU A 135 9.47 21.33 10.65
C LEU A 135 10.97 21.30 10.32
N ILE A 136 11.77 21.75 11.28
CA ILE A 136 13.22 21.66 11.20
C ILE A 136 13.67 20.47 12.06
N ARG A 137 14.37 19.52 11.45
CA ARG A 137 14.93 18.36 12.14
C ARG A 137 16.32 18.70 12.65
N LEU A 138 16.55 18.52 13.94
CA LEU A 138 17.83 18.81 14.62
C LEU A 138 18.64 17.54 14.97
N THR A 139 18.24 16.39 14.40
CA THR A 139 18.80 15.06 14.69
C THR A 139 19.16 14.33 13.40
N SER A 140 20.17 13.47 13.46
CA SER A 140 20.66 12.70 12.30
C SER A 140 19.98 11.34 12.28
N GLN A 141 20.10 10.61 11.17
CA GLN A 141 19.57 9.26 11.06
C GLN A 141 20.01 8.32 12.19
N LYS A 142 21.22 8.50 12.73
CA LYS A 142 21.78 7.67 13.82
C LYS A 142 21.42 8.18 15.23
N GLY A 143 20.65 9.27 15.33
CA GLY A 143 20.32 9.90 16.61
C GLY A 143 21.45 10.78 17.17
N ASN A 144 22.51 11.05 16.41
CA ASN A 144 23.47 12.10 16.80
C ASN A 144 22.79 13.45 16.63
N GLU A 145 23.05 14.36 17.56
CA GLU A 145 22.50 15.73 17.58
C GLU A 145 23.56 16.78 17.24
N GLN A 146 24.83 16.45 17.39
CA GLN A 146 25.94 17.37 17.15
C GLN A 146 26.94 16.85 16.12
N LYS A 147 27.55 17.81 15.43
CA LYS A 147 28.76 17.63 14.63
C LYS A 147 29.72 18.77 14.98
N PHE A 148 30.90 18.43 15.50
CA PHE A 148 31.91 19.41 15.96
C PHE A 148 31.36 20.48 16.94
N GLY A 149 30.54 20.05 17.91
CA GLY A 149 29.96 20.94 18.93
C GLY A 149 28.87 21.89 18.43
N LYS A 150 28.38 21.72 17.20
CA LYS A 150 27.23 22.46 16.66
C LYS A 150 26.07 21.51 16.38
N LEU A 151 24.84 21.98 16.56
CA LEU A 151 23.64 21.28 16.11
C LEU A 151 23.55 21.40 14.59
N PHE A 152 23.35 20.32 13.87
CA PHE A 152 23.00 20.42 12.44
C PHE A 152 21.49 20.40 12.28
N TYR A 153 21.00 20.99 11.20
CA TYR A 153 19.58 21.04 10.92
C TYR A 153 19.25 20.69 9.48
N LYS A 154 18.02 20.22 9.28
CA LYS A 154 17.44 20.00 7.96
C LYS A 154 15.98 20.46 7.94
N ARG A 155 15.63 21.36 7.03
CA ARG A 155 14.28 21.86 6.78
C ARG A 155 13.52 20.81 5.97
N LEU A 156 12.42 20.31 6.50
CA LEU A 156 11.63 19.24 5.89
C LEU A 156 10.14 19.53 6.00
N TYR A 157 9.39 19.08 5.01
CA TYR A 157 7.94 19.02 5.08
C TYR A 157 7.54 17.64 5.60
N PHE A 158 6.80 17.61 6.69
CA PHE A 158 6.31 16.37 7.29
C PHE A 158 4.82 16.19 6.97
N SER A 159 4.41 14.96 6.70
CA SER A 159 3.00 14.60 6.51
C SER A 159 2.73 13.22 7.09
N THR A 160 1.59 13.04 7.76
CA THR A 160 1.20 11.76 8.34
C THR A 160 0.31 10.99 7.38
N GLN A 161 0.72 9.77 7.03
CA GLN A 161 -0.06 8.83 6.24
C GLN A 161 -0.06 7.47 6.96
N ASN A 162 -1.24 7.01 7.39
CA ASN A 162 -1.37 5.91 8.35
C ASN A 162 -0.47 6.11 9.58
N ASN A 163 0.31 5.09 9.95
CA ASN A 163 1.28 5.12 11.05
C ASN A 163 2.63 5.77 10.67
N TYR A 164 2.78 6.30 9.46
CA TYR A 164 4.05 6.85 8.98
C TYR A 164 4.03 8.37 9.01
N LEU A 165 4.99 8.95 9.72
CA LEU A 165 5.34 10.36 9.62
C LEU A 165 6.38 10.50 8.51
N LEU A 166 5.89 10.75 7.29
CA LEU A 166 6.71 10.93 6.09
C LEU A 166 7.43 12.28 6.16
N PHE A 167 8.61 12.36 5.56
CA PHE A 167 9.28 13.63 5.33
C PHE A 167 9.72 13.80 3.87
N LEU A 168 9.58 15.03 3.40
CA LEU A 168 9.90 15.48 2.06
C LEU A 168 10.80 16.71 2.12
N ARG A 169 11.66 16.87 1.11
CA ARG A 169 12.32 18.16 0.86
C ARG A 169 11.30 19.24 0.51
N PRO A 170 11.48 20.50 0.96
CA PRO A 170 10.56 21.59 0.68
C PRO A 170 10.22 21.78 -0.81
N ALA A 171 11.19 21.59 -1.70
CA ALA A 171 11.00 21.71 -3.16
C ALA A 171 10.01 20.68 -3.75
N LYS A 172 9.81 19.55 -3.07
CA LYS A 172 8.88 18.49 -3.48
C LYS A 172 7.56 18.52 -2.71
N ALA A 173 7.45 19.36 -1.68
CA ALA A 173 6.28 19.44 -0.86
C ALA A 173 5.12 20.07 -1.63
N LYS A 174 3.94 19.43 -1.57
CA LYS A 174 2.69 19.96 -2.10
C LYS A 174 1.73 20.14 -0.92
N PRO A 175 1.82 21.26 -0.18
CA PRO A 175 0.90 21.52 0.91
C PRO A 175 -0.53 21.65 0.37
N PRO A 176 -1.54 21.39 1.21
CA PRO A 176 -2.92 21.53 0.81
C PRO A 176 -3.20 22.97 0.37
N PRO A 177 -4.13 23.20 -0.57
CA PRO A 177 -4.44 24.54 -1.02
C PRO A 177 -5.05 25.36 0.14
N PRO A 178 -4.68 26.64 0.30
CA PRO A 178 -5.29 27.47 1.33
C PRO A 178 -6.80 27.60 1.07
N PRO A 179 -7.63 27.71 2.13
CA PRO A 179 -9.06 27.88 1.98
C PRO A 179 -9.36 29.10 1.08
N LYS A 180 -10.30 28.95 0.15
CA LYS A 180 -10.69 30.02 -0.77
C LYS A 180 -11.11 31.24 0.04
N MET A 181 -10.33 32.31 -0.06
CA MET A 181 -10.71 33.58 0.54
C MET A 181 -11.96 34.11 -0.19
N PRO A 182 -12.95 34.65 0.54
CA PRO A 182 -14.06 35.33 -0.11
C PRO A 182 -13.52 36.57 -0.82
N MET A 183 -13.28 36.47 -2.14
CA MET A 183 -13.00 37.63 -2.96
C MET A 183 -14.29 38.45 -3.02
N LYS A 184 -14.27 39.66 -2.46
CA LYS A 184 -15.31 40.65 -2.77
C LYS A 184 -15.02 41.14 -4.20
N GLU A 185 -16.05 41.24 -5.04
CA GLU A 185 -15.96 41.54 -6.48
C GLU A 185 -15.18 42.82 -6.85
N ASN A 186 -14.85 43.68 -5.87
CA ASN A 186 -14.14 44.96 -6.07
C ASN A 186 -12.90 45.18 -5.18
N SER A 187 -12.22 44.13 -4.70
CA SER A 187 -10.99 44.31 -3.89
C SER A 187 -9.70 44.23 -4.72
N ASN A 188 -8.80 45.21 -4.54
CA ASN A 188 -7.41 45.15 -5.00
C ASN A 188 -6.73 43.85 -4.53
N ILE A 189 -5.83 43.31 -5.36
CA ILE A 189 -5.03 42.11 -5.04
C ILE A 189 -4.32 42.35 -3.69
N PRO A 190 -4.64 41.59 -2.62
CA PRO A 190 -4.03 41.80 -1.31
C PRO A 190 -2.53 41.48 -1.34
N SER A 191 -1.75 42.19 -0.53
CA SER A 191 -0.31 41.93 -0.44
C SER A 191 -0.01 40.57 0.22
N ALA A 192 1.14 39.97 -0.08
CA ALA A 192 1.52 38.66 0.48
C ALA A 192 1.46 38.61 2.03
N LYS A 193 1.77 39.70 2.72
CA LYS A 193 1.63 39.82 4.18
C LYS A 193 0.17 39.82 4.65
N GLN A 194 -0.71 40.56 3.96
CA GLN A 194 -2.15 40.60 4.29
C GLN A 194 -2.83 39.26 4.01
N ILE A 195 -2.31 38.49 3.04
CA ILE A 195 -2.74 37.12 2.76
C ILE A 195 -2.28 36.19 3.89
N ALA A 196 -1.00 36.26 4.28
CA ALA A 196 -0.44 35.43 5.35
C ALA A 196 -1.15 35.65 6.71
N GLU A 197 -1.51 36.88 7.06
CA GLU A 197 -2.23 37.22 8.30
C GLU A 197 -3.67 36.67 8.34
N LYS A 198 -4.31 36.49 7.19
CA LYS A 198 -5.69 35.99 7.08
C LYS A 198 -5.78 34.48 6.91
N ILE A 199 -4.69 33.81 6.55
CA ILE A 199 -4.66 32.36 6.42
C ILE A 199 -4.67 31.75 7.83
N PRO A 200 -5.62 30.84 8.14
CA PRO A 200 -5.60 30.16 9.41
C PRO A 200 -4.31 29.34 9.54
N LEU A 201 -3.68 29.42 10.72
CA LEU A 201 -2.45 28.67 11.02
C LEU A 201 -2.62 27.15 10.81
N ILE A 202 -3.85 26.66 10.95
CA ILE A 202 -4.24 25.26 10.81
C ILE A 202 -5.57 25.22 10.06
N TYR A 203 -5.66 24.43 9.00
CA TYR A 203 -6.92 24.10 8.34
C TYR A 203 -7.02 22.58 8.14
N ALA A 204 -8.23 22.05 8.32
CA ALA A 204 -8.51 20.63 8.19
C ALA A 204 -9.05 20.36 6.78
N VAL A 205 -8.38 19.48 6.04
CA VAL A 205 -8.86 18.94 4.78
C VAL A 205 -9.52 17.60 5.06
N ASN A 206 -10.83 17.53 4.88
CA ASN A 206 -11.58 16.27 4.91
C ASN A 206 -12.51 16.23 3.70
N PRO A 207 -12.15 15.50 2.63
CA PRO A 207 -12.98 15.41 1.43
C PRO A 207 -14.33 14.71 1.65
N PHE A 208 -14.41 13.81 2.63
CA PHE A 208 -15.58 13.00 2.93
C PHE A 208 -16.06 13.23 4.38
N PRO A 209 -16.56 14.44 4.72
CA PRO A 209 -17.14 14.67 6.03
C PRO A 209 -18.36 13.76 6.21
N LEU A 210 -18.43 13.05 7.32
CA LEU A 210 -19.53 12.11 7.61
C LEU A 210 -20.61 12.80 8.46
N LEU A 211 -21.87 12.55 8.12
CA LEU A 211 -23.06 12.85 8.91
C LEU A 211 -23.73 11.52 9.29
N GLY A 212 -23.40 10.98 10.47
CA GLY A 212 -23.71 9.60 10.79
C GLY A 212 -22.91 8.64 9.90
N ASP A 213 -23.60 7.74 9.19
CA ASP A 213 -22.98 6.75 8.29
C ASP A 213 -22.95 7.19 6.81
N THR A 214 -23.42 8.40 6.50
CA THR A 214 -23.48 8.93 5.12
C THR A 214 -22.58 10.14 4.96
N VAL A 215 -21.99 10.31 3.77
CA VAL A 215 -21.21 11.51 3.44
C VAL A 215 -22.13 12.73 3.46
N ALA A 216 -21.75 13.79 4.17
CA ALA A 216 -22.61 14.93 4.48
C ALA A 216 -23.15 15.62 3.21
N TRP A 217 -22.33 15.74 2.17
CA TRP A 217 -22.72 16.32 0.88
C TRP A 217 -23.40 15.30 -0.06
N LEU A 218 -23.63 14.05 0.36
CA LEU A 218 -24.48 13.06 -0.32
C LEU A 218 -25.83 12.84 0.39
N ALA A 219 -25.94 13.22 1.66
CA ALA A 219 -27.12 12.97 2.49
C ALA A 219 -28.35 13.85 2.13
N GLY A 220 -28.20 14.83 1.25
CA GLY A 220 -29.25 15.80 0.87
C GLY A 220 -29.96 15.48 -0.45
N SER A 221 -31.29 15.55 -0.46
CA SER A 221 -32.13 15.39 -1.67
C SER A 221 -32.09 16.59 -2.62
N ALA A 222 -31.51 17.72 -2.18
CA ALA A 222 -31.42 18.99 -2.91
C ALA A 222 -29.99 19.30 -3.41
N ASN A 223 -29.17 18.28 -3.63
CA ASN A 223 -27.77 18.48 -3.99
C ASN A 223 -27.63 18.64 -5.50
N ASP A 224 -27.31 19.86 -5.93
CA ASP A 224 -27.01 20.20 -7.32
C ASP A 224 -25.91 19.27 -7.86
N ALA A 225 -26.12 18.73 -9.07
CA ALA A 225 -25.18 17.81 -9.70
C ALA A 225 -23.78 18.42 -9.86
N GLU A 226 -23.70 19.75 -10.04
CA GLU A 226 -22.45 20.50 -10.13
C GLU A 226 -21.70 20.57 -8.79
N ASP A 227 -22.42 20.69 -7.67
CA ASP A 227 -21.80 20.66 -6.34
C ASP A 227 -21.20 19.28 -6.03
N ARG A 228 -21.86 18.20 -6.44
CA ARG A 228 -21.31 16.83 -6.33
C ARG A 228 -20.04 16.68 -7.14
N LYS A 229 -20.06 17.07 -8.42
CA LYS A 229 -18.87 17.05 -9.29
C LYS A 229 -17.72 17.86 -8.71
N ARG A 230 -18.02 18.99 -8.09
CA ARG A 230 -17.01 19.83 -7.44
C ARG A 230 -16.40 19.13 -6.23
N HIS A 231 -17.21 18.55 -5.35
CA HIS A 231 -16.72 17.80 -4.19
C HIS A 231 -15.94 16.55 -4.60
N ASP A 232 -16.37 15.84 -5.64
CA ASP A 232 -15.65 14.70 -6.20
C ASP A 232 -14.28 15.12 -6.75
N ARG A 233 -14.20 16.26 -7.47
CA ARG A 233 -12.93 16.81 -7.94
C ARG A 233 -12.03 17.22 -6.78
N ASP A 234 -12.54 17.94 -5.79
CA ASP A 234 -11.77 18.35 -4.62
C ASP A 234 -11.21 17.10 -3.86
N ALA A 235 -11.98 16.01 -3.80
CA ALA A 235 -11.54 14.73 -3.23
C ALA A 235 -10.49 14.01 -4.08
N TYR A 236 -10.65 14.03 -5.40
CA TYR A 236 -9.68 13.47 -6.35
C TYR A 236 -8.33 14.21 -6.25
N ASP A 237 -8.35 15.54 -6.28
CA ASP A 237 -7.14 16.37 -6.20
C ASP A 237 -6.39 16.13 -4.88
N GLU A 238 -7.12 15.97 -3.77
CA GLU A 238 -6.53 15.65 -2.47
C GLU A 238 -5.95 14.22 -2.43
N ALA A 239 -6.63 13.24 -3.04
CA ALA A 239 -6.11 11.87 -3.15
C ALA A 239 -4.83 11.84 -3.99
N GLU A 240 -4.79 12.56 -5.11
CA GLU A 240 -3.61 12.69 -5.96
C GLU A 240 -2.46 13.40 -5.23
N ARG A 241 -2.74 14.46 -4.48
CA ARG A 241 -1.73 15.15 -3.65
C ARG A 241 -1.11 14.22 -2.62
N ASN A 242 -1.93 13.42 -1.94
CA ASN A 242 -1.46 12.42 -0.96
C ASN A 242 -0.63 11.32 -1.63
N ALA A 243 -1.04 10.86 -2.82
CA ALA A 243 -0.28 9.92 -3.64
C ALA A 243 1.11 10.46 -4.00
N LEU A 244 1.16 11.69 -4.50
CA LEU A 244 2.39 12.36 -4.90
C LEU A 244 3.31 12.59 -3.70
N SER A 245 2.75 12.96 -2.54
CA SER A 245 3.51 13.12 -1.30
C SER A 245 4.19 11.81 -0.86
N LEU A 246 3.53 10.66 -1.07
CA LEU A 246 4.15 9.34 -0.86
C LEU A 246 5.23 9.05 -1.91
N LEU A 247 4.95 9.29 -3.19
CA LEU A 247 5.90 9.03 -4.28
C LEU A 247 7.16 9.89 -4.18
N ASP A 248 7.06 11.11 -3.66
CA ASP A 248 8.17 12.05 -3.55
C ASP A 248 8.91 11.98 -2.21
N CYS A 249 8.42 11.20 -1.24
CA CYS A 249 9.03 11.12 0.08
C CYS A 249 10.49 10.63 0.07
N ASP A 250 11.30 11.19 0.97
CA ASP A 250 12.70 10.79 1.14
C ASP A 250 12.85 9.70 2.20
N GLY A 251 11.90 9.64 3.13
CA GLY A 251 11.85 8.64 4.18
C GLY A 251 10.68 8.84 5.12
N PHE A 252 10.65 8.04 6.19
CA PHE A 252 9.61 8.11 7.20
C PHE A 252 10.09 7.75 8.61
N ILE A 253 9.33 8.22 9.61
CA ILE A 253 9.41 7.77 11.00
C ILE A 253 8.13 6.97 11.30
N ASN A 254 8.28 5.77 11.88
CA ASN A 254 7.13 4.95 12.27
C ASN A 254 6.58 5.43 13.62
N LEU A 255 5.36 5.95 13.63
CA LEU A 255 4.70 6.46 14.83
C LEU A 255 4.37 5.36 15.83
N ALA A 256 4.27 4.09 15.40
CA ALA A 256 4.08 2.96 16.32
C ALA A 256 5.34 2.62 17.16
N ASP A 257 6.49 3.16 16.76
CA ASP A 257 7.75 3.04 17.50
C ASP A 257 7.99 4.22 18.46
N VAL A 258 7.13 5.25 18.42
CA VAL A 258 7.20 6.41 19.31
C VAL A 258 6.53 6.06 20.65
N VAL A 259 7.30 6.10 21.73
CA VAL A 259 6.83 5.83 23.10
C VAL A 259 6.19 7.09 23.69
N GLU A 260 6.85 8.23 23.51
CA GLU A 260 6.39 9.49 24.07
C GLU A 260 6.70 10.65 23.12
N VAL A 261 5.77 11.60 23.04
CA VAL A 261 5.98 12.90 22.41
C VAL A 261 5.99 13.94 23.52
N ARG A 262 7.11 14.65 23.71
CA ARG A 262 7.31 15.55 24.85
C ARG A 262 7.90 16.89 24.43
N ASN A 263 7.90 17.86 25.34
CA ASN A 263 8.65 19.10 25.14
C ASN A 263 10.14 18.81 25.17
N ALA A 264 10.95 19.65 24.51
CA ALA A 264 12.40 19.56 24.65
C ALA A 264 12.82 19.68 26.13
N VAL A 265 13.75 18.83 26.54
CA VAL A 265 14.31 18.82 27.91
C VAL A 265 15.81 19.03 27.79
N ARG A 266 16.32 20.15 28.29
CA ARG A 266 17.77 20.40 28.38
C ARG A 266 18.43 19.45 29.39
N GLY A 267 19.59 18.93 29.01
CA GLY A 267 20.37 17.97 29.80
C GLY A 267 19.95 16.51 29.60
N ALA A 268 19.02 16.25 28.67
CA ALA A 268 18.63 14.88 28.33
C ALA A 268 19.67 14.19 27.45
N THR A 269 20.47 14.96 26.71
CA THR A 269 21.57 14.46 25.89
C THR A 269 22.85 15.26 26.13
N PRO A 270 24.04 14.65 25.91
CA PRO A 270 25.31 15.37 25.97
C PRO A 270 25.39 16.56 25.00
N ALA A 271 24.46 16.64 24.03
CA ALA A 271 24.38 17.73 23.09
C ALA A 271 23.84 19.04 23.72
N ASP A 272 23.20 18.98 24.88
CA ASP A 272 22.60 20.17 25.50
C ASP A 272 23.63 21.03 26.26
N GLU A 273 24.82 20.48 26.57
CA GLU A 273 25.87 21.17 27.32
C GLU A 273 26.64 22.21 26.47
N ALA A 274 26.61 22.10 25.14
CA ALA A 274 27.43 22.91 24.24
C ALA A 274 26.63 23.92 23.39
N VAL A 275 25.36 24.17 23.74
CA VAL A 275 24.40 24.89 22.89
C VAL A 275 23.77 26.05 23.67
N ASP A 276 23.93 27.26 23.14
CA ASP A 276 23.45 28.50 23.75
C ASP A 276 21.95 28.73 23.45
N GLU A 277 21.26 29.51 24.29
CA GLU A 277 19.91 30.00 24.00
C GLU A 277 19.97 31.14 22.96
N GLY A 278 19.26 31.02 21.85
CA GLY A 278 19.26 32.06 20.82
C GLY A 278 18.16 31.94 19.76
N PRO A 279 17.83 33.04 19.05
CA PRO A 279 16.82 33.06 18.01
C PRO A 279 17.28 32.23 16.81
N GLN A 280 16.64 31.07 16.63
CA GLN A 280 17.05 30.01 15.72
C GLN A 280 16.90 30.28 14.22
N VAL A 281 17.47 29.34 13.46
CA VAL A 281 17.31 29.03 12.03
C VAL A 281 16.06 29.66 11.40
N ASP A 282 16.29 30.57 10.47
CA ASP A 282 15.24 31.26 9.73
C ASP A 282 14.45 30.25 8.88
N PHE A 283 13.12 30.31 8.90
CA PHE A 283 12.29 29.48 8.03
C PHE A 283 12.25 30.03 6.59
N ASP A 284 12.63 31.30 6.40
CA ASP A 284 12.50 32.04 5.14
C ASP A 284 13.82 32.08 4.32
N GLU A 285 14.91 31.50 4.82
CA GLU A 285 16.20 31.44 4.11
C GLU A 285 16.16 30.40 2.96
N GLU A 286 16.52 30.83 1.75
CA GLU A 286 16.63 29.95 0.58
C GLU A 286 17.77 28.94 0.72
N VAL A 287 17.49 27.66 0.48
CA VAL A 287 18.47 26.56 0.56
C VAL A 287 18.47 25.77 -0.73
N GLU A 288 19.64 25.23 -1.09
CA GLU A 288 19.75 24.24 -2.15
C GLU A 288 18.96 22.96 -1.86
N ASP A 289 18.24 22.44 -2.86
CA ASP A 289 17.46 21.20 -2.76
C ASP A 289 18.39 19.96 -2.70
N SER A 290 18.96 19.67 -1.54
CA SER A 290 19.92 18.59 -1.33
C SER A 290 19.46 17.53 -0.32
N HIS A 291 20.03 16.33 -0.41
CA HIS A 291 19.84 15.28 0.60
C HIS A 291 20.70 15.51 1.86
N HIS A 292 21.70 16.38 1.81
CA HIS A 292 22.58 16.69 2.94
C HIS A 292 21.90 17.60 3.96
N ASP A 293 22.51 17.76 5.14
CA ASP A 293 22.02 18.73 6.13
C ASP A 293 22.19 20.16 5.61
N ASP A 294 21.25 21.04 5.92
CA ASP A 294 21.18 22.40 5.35
C ASP A 294 22.15 23.36 6.03
N GLY A 295 22.59 23.03 7.25
CA GLY A 295 23.54 23.86 7.98
C GLY A 295 23.80 23.38 9.41
N THR A 296 24.53 24.21 10.16
CA THR A 296 24.77 24.02 11.59
C THR A 296 24.47 25.30 12.37
N THR A 297 23.79 25.18 13.50
CA THR A 297 23.49 26.27 14.44
C THR A 297 24.12 26.01 15.81
N LYS A 298 24.42 27.08 16.54
CA LYS A 298 24.82 27.05 17.96
C LYS A 298 23.66 27.35 18.91
N ASP A 299 22.55 27.83 18.37
CA ASP A 299 21.42 28.34 19.14
C ASP A 299 20.29 27.31 19.17
N PHE A 300 19.68 27.11 20.35
CA PHE A 300 18.55 26.21 20.57
C PHE A 300 17.32 26.92 21.11
N ASP A 301 16.17 26.70 20.45
CA ASP A 301 14.87 27.26 20.85
C ASP A 301 14.04 26.17 21.54
N ASP A 302 14.09 26.14 22.86
CA ASP A 302 13.33 25.20 23.69
C ASP A 302 11.82 25.40 23.54
N GLU A 303 11.39 26.63 23.30
CA GLU A 303 9.98 26.99 23.30
C GLU A 303 9.26 26.45 22.06
N ARG A 304 9.94 26.40 20.91
CA ARG A 304 9.45 25.88 19.63
C ARG A 304 9.86 24.43 19.32
N THR A 305 10.78 23.86 20.08
CA THR A 305 11.26 22.48 19.87
C THR A 305 10.50 21.45 20.71
N PHE A 306 10.23 20.29 20.12
CA PHE A 306 9.66 19.12 20.78
C PHE A 306 10.42 17.84 20.38
N GLU A 307 10.21 16.79 21.16
CA GLU A 307 10.96 15.53 21.07
C GLU A 307 10.02 14.33 20.85
N LEU A 308 10.45 13.40 20.01
CA LEU A 308 9.88 12.06 19.89
C LEU A 308 10.86 11.06 20.50
N LEU A 309 10.46 10.41 21.60
CA LEU A 309 11.21 9.33 22.21
C LEU A 309 10.83 8.01 21.53
N MET A 310 11.80 7.39 20.87
CA MET A 310 11.64 6.13 20.15
C MET A 310 11.82 4.93 21.10
N ARG A 311 11.22 3.78 20.76
CA ARG A 311 11.34 2.51 21.53
C ARG A 311 12.78 2.01 21.67
N ASN A 312 13.64 2.36 20.71
CA ASN A 312 15.06 2.02 20.74
C ASN A 312 15.91 2.95 21.64
N GLY A 313 15.27 3.91 22.34
CA GLY A 313 15.91 4.87 23.23
C GLY A 313 16.46 6.12 22.53
N LEU A 314 16.39 6.21 21.19
CA LEU A 314 16.82 7.39 20.46
C LEU A 314 15.76 8.50 20.52
N VAL A 315 16.21 9.75 20.43
CA VAL A 315 15.35 10.93 20.44
C VAL A 315 15.38 11.62 19.08
N VAL A 316 14.22 12.04 18.58
CA VAL A 316 14.10 12.89 17.40
C VAL A 316 13.68 14.28 17.84
N ARG A 317 14.54 15.28 17.60
CA ARG A 317 14.27 16.69 17.89
C ARG A 317 13.73 17.39 16.66
N LEU A 318 12.55 17.99 16.80
CA LEU A 318 11.83 18.71 15.76
C LEU A 318 11.45 20.10 16.26
N GLN A 319 11.77 21.12 15.48
CA GLN A 319 11.43 22.51 15.76
C GLN A 319 10.28 22.95 14.85
N ALA A 320 9.25 23.53 15.46
CA ALA A 320 8.08 24.06 14.77
C ALA A 320 8.21 25.57 14.50
N PHE A 321 7.42 26.09 13.57
CA PHE A 321 7.40 27.52 13.23
C PHE A 321 7.07 28.43 14.43
N SER A 322 6.09 28.05 15.26
CA SER A 322 5.61 28.83 16.40
C SER A 322 5.27 27.95 17.61
N LYS A 323 5.14 28.57 18.79
CA LYS A 323 4.69 27.86 20.01
C LYS A 323 3.30 27.25 19.85
N ALA A 324 2.43 27.90 19.07
CA ALA A 324 1.08 27.40 18.78
C ALA A 324 1.13 26.15 17.90
N THR A 325 1.94 26.15 16.83
CA THR A 325 2.08 24.97 15.97
C THR A 325 2.74 23.80 16.71
N LYS A 326 3.75 24.05 17.54
CA LYS A 326 4.34 23.01 18.42
C LYS A 326 3.28 22.31 19.27
N LYS A 327 2.42 23.07 19.96
CA LYS A 327 1.37 22.50 20.81
C LYS A 327 0.43 21.59 20.02
N GLU A 328 0.06 21.99 18.81
CA GLU A 328 -0.82 21.17 17.96
C GLU A 328 -0.11 19.93 17.43
N TRP A 329 1.16 20.05 17.00
CA TRP A 329 1.98 18.90 16.61
C TRP A 329 2.07 17.87 17.74
N ILE A 330 2.39 18.30 18.97
CA ILE A 330 2.44 17.42 20.14
C ILE A 330 1.08 16.75 20.37
N LYS A 331 -0.02 17.51 20.35
CA LYS A 331 -1.36 16.99 20.58
C LYS A 331 -1.75 15.91 19.56
N ARG A 332 -1.56 16.18 18.26
CA ARG A 332 -1.94 15.25 17.18
C ARG A 332 -1.03 14.03 17.13
N LEU A 333 0.30 14.22 17.21
CA LEU A 333 1.24 13.11 17.18
C LEU A 333 1.07 12.17 18.38
N ARG A 334 0.75 12.67 19.57
CA ARG A 334 0.39 11.81 20.72
C ARG A 334 -0.83 10.94 20.43
N ALA A 335 -1.89 11.55 19.88
CA ALA A 335 -3.11 10.83 19.53
C ALA A 335 -2.84 9.76 18.45
N LEU A 336 -2.12 10.14 17.39
CA LEU A 336 -1.76 9.25 16.28
C LEU A 336 -0.85 8.10 16.73
N ALA A 337 0.23 8.37 17.48
CA ALA A 337 1.12 7.33 17.99
C ALA A 337 0.37 6.34 18.89
N LYS A 338 -0.50 6.83 19.77
CA LYS A 338 -1.36 6.00 20.63
C LYS A 338 -2.32 5.14 19.81
N TYR A 339 -3.02 5.74 18.84
CA TYR A 339 -3.98 5.03 17.99
C TYR A 339 -3.28 3.94 17.16
N TRP A 340 -2.23 4.29 16.42
CA TRP A 340 -1.55 3.37 15.50
C TRP A 340 -0.81 2.24 16.21
N THR A 341 -0.23 2.50 17.39
CA THR A 341 0.35 1.42 18.21
C THR A 341 -0.72 0.39 18.61
N ARG A 342 -1.93 0.86 18.96
CA ARG A 342 -3.05 -0.01 19.33
C ARG A 342 -3.65 -0.71 18.11
N ARG A 343 -3.82 0.00 17.00
CA ARG A 343 -4.31 -0.58 15.74
C ARG A 343 -3.37 -1.68 15.24
N ALA A 344 -2.06 -1.44 15.22
CA ALA A 344 -1.07 -2.45 14.83
C ALA A 344 -1.12 -3.69 15.74
N SER A 345 -1.31 -3.50 17.05
CA SER A 345 -1.50 -4.61 17.99
C SER A 345 -2.79 -5.39 17.74
N GLN A 346 -3.89 -4.72 17.35
CA GLN A 346 -5.17 -5.36 17.03
C GLN A 346 -5.12 -6.11 15.70
N ASP A 347 -4.46 -5.54 14.68
CA ASP A 347 -4.22 -6.22 13.40
C ASP A 347 -3.44 -7.51 13.61
N LEU A 348 -2.36 -7.46 14.39
CA LEU A 348 -1.57 -8.64 14.73
C LEU A 348 -2.37 -9.66 15.54
N ALA A 349 -3.18 -9.21 16.49
CA ALA A 349 -4.06 -10.09 17.27
C ALA A 349 -5.09 -10.79 16.38
N LEU A 350 -5.64 -10.08 15.40
CA LEU A 350 -6.56 -10.65 14.41
C LEU A 350 -5.87 -11.69 13.53
N PHE A 351 -4.65 -11.42 13.06
CA PHE A 351 -3.83 -12.42 12.34
C PHE A 351 -3.62 -13.69 13.18
N LYS A 352 -3.27 -13.54 14.46
CA LYS A 352 -3.08 -14.68 15.38
C LYS A 352 -4.39 -15.42 15.65
N LEU A 353 -5.49 -14.70 15.82
CA LEU A 353 -6.82 -15.27 16.08
C LEU A 353 -7.32 -16.11 14.91
N VAL A 354 -7.28 -15.58 13.69
CA VAL A 354 -7.73 -16.30 12.49
C VAL A 354 -6.93 -17.58 12.30
N ARG A 355 -5.61 -17.50 12.49
CA ARG A 355 -4.75 -18.67 12.44
C ARG A 355 -5.11 -19.70 13.50
N GLN A 356 -5.21 -19.28 14.76
CA GLN A 356 -5.55 -20.18 15.87
C GLN A 356 -6.89 -20.87 15.65
N GLN A 357 -7.91 -20.11 15.23
CA GLN A 357 -9.23 -20.65 14.91
C GLN A 357 -9.17 -21.73 13.81
N ASN A 358 -8.35 -21.53 12.78
CA ASN A 358 -8.17 -22.50 11.71
C ASN A 358 -7.41 -23.75 12.15
N LEU A 359 -6.35 -23.59 12.95
CA LEU A 359 -5.62 -24.70 13.56
C LEU A 359 -6.55 -25.56 14.43
N ASP A 360 -7.37 -24.92 15.27
CA ASP A 360 -8.31 -25.62 16.15
C ASP A 360 -9.43 -26.31 15.35
N THR A 361 -9.98 -25.62 14.33
CA THR A 361 -11.10 -26.15 13.53
C THR A 361 -10.70 -27.33 12.67
N LEU A 362 -9.49 -27.30 12.10
CA LEU A 362 -8.95 -28.37 11.27
C LEU A 362 -8.12 -29.39 12.06
N ASN A 363 -7.94 -29.17 13.37
CA ASN A 363 -7.10 -29.98 14.26
C ASN A 363 -5.67 -30.16 13.72
N LEU A 364 -5.07 -29.05 13.30
CA LEU A 364 -3.73 -28.99 12.73
C LEU A 364 -2.76 -28.36 13.73
N ASP A 365 -1.51 -28.80 13.69
CA ASP A 365 -0.42 -28.07 14.32
C ASP A 365 0.20 -27.05 13.35
N MET A 366 1.14 -26.24 13.86
CA MET A 366 1.84 -25.22 13.08
C MET A 366 2.59 -25.79 11.86
N GLN A 367 3.01 -27.06 11.92
CA GLN A 367 3.81 -27.67 10.86
C GLN A 367 2.92 -28.25 9.76
N ALA A 368 1.87 -28.95 10.15
CA ALA A 368 0.84 -29.45 9.26
C ALA A 368 0.17 -28.28 8.51
N GLU A 369 0.00 -27.12 9.16
CA GLU A 369 -0.48 -25.91 8.50
C GLU A 369 0.39 -25.48 7.31
N ALA A 370 1.71 -25.55 7.41
CA ALA A 370 2.61 -25.16 6.32
C ALA A 370 2.37 -26.02 5.06
N TYR A 371 2.03 -27.30 5.25
CA TYR A 371 1.68 -28.22 4.17
C TYR A 371 0.24 -27.98 3.67
N VAL A 372 -0.73 -27.89 4.59
CA VAL A 372 -2.16 -27.70 4.28
C VAL A 372 -2.39 -26.39 3.53
N GLY A 373 -1.77 -25.30 3.98
CA GLY A 373 -1.89 -24.00 3.31
C GLY A 373 -1.38 -23.99 1.86
N MET A 374 -0.58 -24.99 1.48
CA MET A 374 0.02 -25.13 0.15
C MET A 374 -0.74 -26.15 -0.72
N PHE A 375 -0.86 -27.38 -0.24
CA PHE A 375 -1.29 -28.53 -1.05
C PHE A 375 -2.67 -29.05 -0.74
N ALA A 376 -3.33 -28.51 0.29
CA ALA A 376 -4.61 -29.08 0.69
C ALA A 376 -5.63 -29.02 -0.43
N HIS A 377 -6.36 -30.12 -0.55
CA HIS A 377 -7.51 -30.23 -1.40
C HIS A 377 -8.65 -29.40 -0.84
N LYS A 378 -9.57 -28.97 -1.72
CA LYS A 378 -10.72 -28.15 -1.37
C LYS A 378 -11.48 -28.71 -0.15
N TRP A 379 -11.76 -30.01 -0.13
CA TRP A 379 -12.53 -30.67 0.92
C TRP A 379 -11.83 -30.67 2.29
N GLU A 380 -10.50 -30.58 2.34
CA GLU A 380 -9.72 -30.53 3.58
C GLU A 380 -9.83 -29.16 4.25
N VAL A 381 -9.98 -28.10 3.45
CA VAL A 381 -9.99 -26.71 3.92
C VAL A 381 -11.37 -26.05 3.89
N THR A 382 -12.43 -26.74 3.47
CA THR A 382 -13.80 -26.18 3.41
C THR A 382 -14.25 -25.53 4.72
N LYS A 383 -13.89 -26.12 5.87
CA LYS A 383 -14.29 -25.62 7.20
C LYS A 383 -13.44 -24.45 7.72
N SER A 384 -12.42 -24.03 6.96
CA SER A 384 -11.57 -22.93 7.38
C SER A 384 -12.31 -21.59 7.39
N PHE A 385 -11.80 -20.68 8.21
CA PHE A 385 -12.24 -19.32 8.32
C PHE A 385 -11.22 -18.36 7.70
N ALA A 386 -11.70 -17.47 6.83
CA ALA A 386 -10.95 -16.33 6.32
C ALA A 386 -11.61 -15.05 6.82
N SER A 387 -10.84 -14.10 7.34
CA SER A 387 -11.40 -12.85 7.87
C SER A 387 -11.55 -11.78 6.78
N PRO A 388 -12.77 -11.22 6.58
CA PRO A 388 -12.96 -10.11 5.65
C PRO A 388 -12.30 -8.80 6.12
N GLU A 389 -11.98 -8.66 7.41
CA GLU A 389 -11.25 -7.49 7.93
C GLU A 389 -9.76 -7.53 7.53
N LEU A 390 -9.14 -8.72 7.50
CA LEU A 390 -7.77 -8.90 7.01
C LEU A 390 -7.67 -8.66 5.50
N TYR A 391 -8.64 -9.21 4.75
CA TYR A 391 -8.80 -9.00 3.31
C TYR A 391 -9.85 -7.92 3.03
N ASN A 392 -9.67 -6.74 3.63
CA ASN A 392 -10.59 -5.62 3.46
C ASN A 392 -10.54 -5.04 2.04
N VAL A 393 -11.59 -4.33 1.65
CA VAL A 393 -11.74 -3.78 0.28
C VAL A 393 -11.10 -2.40 0.10
N CYS A 394 -10.43 -1.83 1.12
CA CYS A 394 -9.87 -0.47 1.02
C CYS A 394 -8.82 -0.33 -0.08
N GLY A 395 -8.05 -1.39 -0.35
CA GLY A 395 -7.09 -1.42 -1.44
C GLY A 395 -7.74 -1.35 -2.83
N ILE A 396 -8.93 -1.95 -2.98
CA ILE A 396 -9.72 -1.93 -4.22
C ILE A 396 -10.40 -0.58 -4.40
N SER A 397 -10.96 -0.02 -3.32
CA SER A 397 -11.69 1.25 -3.32
C SER A 397 -10.79 2.49 -3.18
N ASN A 398 -9.47 2.32 -3.06
CA ASN A 398 -8.49 3.37 -2.82
C ASN A 398 -8.87 4.32 -1.66
N CYS A 399 -9.40 3.76 -0.56
CA CYS A 399 -9.84 4.57 0.60
C CYS A 399 -8.66 5.28 1.30
N ARG A 400 -7.44 4.80 1.07
CA ARG A 400 -6.20 5.29 1.70
C ARG A 400 -5.10 5.32 0.66
N ALA A 401 -4.21 6.32 0.79
CA ALA A 401 -3.12 6.47 -0.16
C ALA A 401 -2.06 5.34 -0.07
N ILE A 402 -1.96 4.69 1.09
CA ILE A 402 -1.17 3.47 1.29
C ILE A 402 -2.12 2.28 1.17
N HIS A 403 -1.90 1.45 0.16
CA HIS A 403 -2.61 0.20 -0.02
C HIS A 403 -2.13 -0.83 1.02
N ARG A 404 -0.81 -1.03 1.09
CA ARG A 404 -0.18 -1.96 2.03
C ARG A 404 1.21 -1.51 2.41
N SER A 405 1.62 -1.81 3.63
CA SER A 405 2.98 -1.56 4.08
C SER A 405 3.45 -2.65 5.04
N GLY A 406 4.77 -2.81 5.18
CA GLY A 406 5.35 -3.76 6.11
C GLY A 406 6.78 -4.13 5.78
N ILE A 407 7.32 -5.06 6.56
CA ILE A 407 8.69 -5.54 6.41
C ILE A 407 8.73 -6.69 5.39
N LEU A 408 9.67 -6.61 4.47
CA LEU A 408 10.00 -7.67 3.52
C LEU A 408 11.51 -7.90 3.49
N PHE A 409 11.92 -9.06 3.00
CA PHE A 409 13.30 -9.35 2.65
C PHE A 409 13.45 -9.28 1.15
N ARG A 410 14.24 -8.32 0.67
CA ARG A 410 14.46 -8.08 -0.76
C ARG A 410 15.82 -8.58 -1.20
N LYS A 411 15.81 -9.23 -2.36
CA LYS A 411 16.99 -9.65 -3.10
C LYS A 411 16.92 -9.01 -4.51
N PRO A 412 17.64 -7.88 -4.75
CA PRO A 412 17.50 -7.08 -5.96
C PRO A 412 17.95 -7.73 -7.28
N ARG A 413 18.70 -8.84 -7.18
CA ARG A 413 19.25 -9.65 -8.28
C ARG A 413 19.18 -11.12 -7.86
N VAL A 414 18.99 -12.03 -8.81
CA VAL A 414 18.88 -13.49 -8.54
C VAL A 414 20.12 -14.07 -7.85
N HIS A 415 21.32 -13.52 -8.02
CA HIS A 415 22.53 -13.96 -7.30
C HIS A 415 22.88 -13.10 -6.07
N GLY A 416 22.02 -12.14 -5.70
CA GLY A 416 22.24 -11.26 -4.55
C GLY A 416 21.88 -11.89 -3.20
N THR A 417 22.22 -11.20 -2.13
CA THR A 417 21.80 -11.58 -0.77
C THR A 417 20.48 -10.92 -0.39
N PHE A 418 19.71 -11.57 0.49
CA PHE A 418 18.55 -10.93 1.10
C PHE A 418 18.95 -9.79 2.02
N SER A 419 18.25 -8.67 1.89
CA SER A 419 18.35 -7.51 2.77
C SER A 419 16.97 -7.21 3.33
N ARG A 420 16.89 -6.94 4.64
CA ARG A 420 15.64 -6.54 5.28
C ARG A 420 15.32 -5.11 4.88
N CYS A 421 14.12 -4.87 4.38
CA CYS A 421 13.64 -3.57 3.93
C CYS A 421 12.19 -3.37 4.36
N HIS A 422 11.81 -2.12 4.57
CA HIS A 422 10.42 -1.75 4.74
C HIS A 422 9.86 -1.36 3.39
N VAL A 423 8.68 -1.84 3.03
CA VAL A 423 8.06 -1.60 1.73
C VAL A 423 6.71 -0.96 1.93
N ILE A 424 6.37 0.00 1.08
CA ILE A 424 5.07 0.66 1.01
C ILE A 424 4.57 0.51 -0.43
N LEU A 425 3.40 -0.12 -0.60
CA LEU A 425 2.64 -0.18 -1.84
C LEU A 425 1.68 1.01 -1.87
N CYS A 426 1.87 1.88 -2.86
CA CYS A 426 1.00 3.02 -3.08
C CYS A 426 0.91 3.34 -4.58
N HIS A 427 -0.32 3.52 -5.08
CA HIS A 427 -0.59 4.07 -6.41
C HIS A 427 0.28 3.48 -7.54
N GLY A 428 0.30 2.15 -7.66
CA GLY A 428 1.05 1.47 -8.72
C GLY A 428 2.56 1.43 -8.54
N HIS A 429 3.07 1.81 -7.37
CA HIS A 429 4.50 1.81 -7.06
C HIS A 429 4.79 1.04 -5.76
N LEU A 430 5.92 0.34 -5.74
CA LEU A 430 6.52 -0.20 -4.52
C LEU A 430 7.70 0.67 -4.10
N LEU A 431 7.50 1.42 -3.03
CA LEU A 431 8.51 2.23 -2.39
C LEU A 431 9.28 1.36 -1.38
N VAL A 432 10.59 1.23 -1.58
CA VAL A 432 11.47 0.40 -0.76
C VAL A 432 12.36 1.29 0.09
N PHE A 433 12.30 1.10 1.40
CA PHE A 433 13.04 1.83 2.41
C PHE A 433 14.02 0.92 3.15
N LYS A 434 15.10 1.53 3.64
CA LYS A 434 16.14 0.86 4.41
C LYS A 434 15.61 0.55 5.81
N ASP A 435 15.54 -0.73 6.15
CA ASP A 435 15.15 -1.15 7.50
C ASP A 435 16.36 -1.36 8.42
N THR A 436 17.49 -1.84 7.89
CA THR A 436 18.69 -2.04 8.69
C THR A 436 19.82 -1.13 8.25
N VAL A 437 20.28 -0.26 9.14
CA VAL A 437 21.51 0.53 8.98
C VAL A 437 22.67 -0.24 9.60
N ARG A 438 23.78 -0.34 8.87
CA ARG A 438 25.01 -1.00 9.31
C ARG A 438 26.16 -0.01 9.34
N SER A 439 27.09 -0.18 10.28
CA SER A 439 28.38 0.51 10.30
C SER A 439 29.27 0.05 9.14
N THR A 440 30.39 0.74 8.93
CA THR A 440 31.46 0.28 8.03
C THR A 440 31.98 -1.11 8.38
N THR A 441 31.96 -1.46 9.67
CA THR A 441 32.30 -2.80 10.19
C THR A 441 31.18 -3.84 10.07
N GLY A 442 30.01 -3.46 9.53
CA GLY A 442 28.87 -4.37 9.29
C GLY A 442 27.94 -4.60 10.49
N LYS A 443 28.21 -4.00 11.66
CA LYS A 443 27.37 -4.09 12.87
C LYS A 443 26.06 -3.32 12.67
N LYS A 444 24.94 -3.89 13.13
CA LYS A 444 23.63 -3.21 13.12
C LYS A 444 23.69 -1.98 14.04
N VAL A 445 23.26 -0.83 13.51
CA VAL A 445 23.19 0.44 14.24
C VAL A 445 21.73 0.84 14.38
N SER A 446 21.33 1.24 15.59
CA SER A 446 20.02 1.83 15.85
C SER A 446 19.88 3.15 15.07
N HIS A 447 18.70 3.40 14.52
CA HIS A 447 18.43 4.59 13.72
C HIS A 447 17.03 5.10 14.04
N ILE A 448 16.79 6.39 13.78
CA ILE A 448 15.53 7.07 14.10
C ILE A 448 14.49 7.02 12.97
N HIS A 449 14.94 6.90 11.71
CA HIS A 449 14.06 6.98 10.55
C HIS A 449 14.57 6.11 9.40
N HIS A 450 13.64 5.71 8.53
CA HIS A 450 13.90 4.87 7.37
C HIS A 450 14.05 5.73 6.11
N GLU A 451 15.19 5.64 5.44
CA GLU A 451 15.45 6.33 4.17
C GLU A 451 15.00 5.49 2.99
N ARG A 452 14.48 6.15 1.95
CA ARG A 452 14.09 5.50 0.70
C ARG A 452 15.32 5.07 -0.10
N ILE A 453 15.33 3.83 -0.58
CA ILE A 453 16.40 3.25 -1.40
C ILE A 453 15.97 3.10 -2.86
N ALA A 454 14.70 2.74 -3.10
CA ALA A 454 14.20 2.51 -4.45
C ALA A 454 12.70 2.80 -4.58
N SER A 455 12.29 3.13 -5.79
CA SER A 455 10.89 3.11 -6.24
C SER A 455 10.80 2.13 -7.41
N ILE A 456 9.86 1.18 -7.36
CA ILE A 456 9.62 0.20 -8.42
C ILE A 456 8.23 0.50 -8.98
N ASP A 457 8.16 0.94 -10.24
CA ASP A 457 6.90 1.09 -10.97
C ASP A 457 6.37 -0.31 -11.34
N LEU A 458 5.08 -0.54 -11.11
CA LEU A 458 4.40 -1.82 -11.39
C LEU A 458 3.86 -1.90 -12.82
N ARG A 459 3.92 -0.83 -13.63
CA ARG A 459 3.50 -0.86 -15.03
C ARG A 459 4.30 -1.88 -15.83
N GLY A 460 3.60 -2.76 -16.54
CA GLY A 460 4.20 -3.83 -17.36
C GLY A 460 5.02 -4.84 -16.55
N CYS A 461 4.81 -4.91 -15.23
CA CYS A 461 5.44 -5.90 -14.37
C CYS A 461 4.59 -7.17 -14.32
N TYR A 462 5.27 -8.31 -14.25
CA TYR A 462 4.65 -9.60 -14.02
C TYR A 462 4.94 -10.05 -12.59
N LEU A 463 3.91 -10.56 -11.92
CA LEU A 463 3.99 -11.06 -10.56
C LEU A 463 3.78 -12.57 -10.58
N TYR A 464 4.70 -13.30 -9.96
CA TYR A 464 4.50 -14.73 -9.70
C TYR A 464 4.94 -15.09 -8.29
N SER A 465 4.32 -16.12 -7.72
CA SER A 465 4.54 -16.52 -6.33
C SER A 465 4.38 -18.03 -6.13
N GLY A 466 4.82 -18.55 -4.99
CA GLY A 466 4.72 -19.98 -4.66
C GLY A 466 5.82 -20.83 -5.30
N LEU A 467 5.52 -22.09 -5.66
CA LEU A 467 6.52 -23.10 -6.07
C LEU A 467 7.42 -22.66 -7.22
N ILE A 468 6.90 -21.88 -8.16
CA ILE A 468 7.67 -21.38 -9.31
C ILE A 468 8.86 -20.49 -8.88
N THR A 469 8.77 -19.86 -7.70
CA THR A 469 9.85 -19.02 -7.14
C THR A 469 11.02 -19.83 -6.59
N ALA A 470 10.89 -21.16 -6.46
CA ALA A 470 11.95 -22.02 -5.96
C ALA A 470 13.23 -21.91 -6.81
N ASN A 471 13.09 -21.68 -8.12
CA ASN A 471 14.22 -21.51 -9.04
C ASN A 471 15.00 -20.20 -8.82
N ASP A 472 14.35 -19.17 -8.26
CA ASP A 472 14.98 -17.88 -7.94
C ASP A 472 15.69 -17.88 -6.58
N LEU A 473 15.43 -18.91 -5.78
CA LEU A 473 16.03 -19.18 -4.46
C LEU A 473 17.24 -20.10 -4.60
N LEU A 474 18.31 -19.60 -5.22
CA LEU A 474 19.56 -20.34 -5.48
C LEU A 474 20.15 -21.09 -4.27
N TYR A 475 19.91 -20.58 -3.06
CA TYR A 475 20.29 -21.22 -1.80
C TYR A 475 19.02 -21.63 -1.08
N GLN A 476 18.46 -22.78 -1.44
CA GLN A 476 17.51 -23.45 -0.55
C GLN A 476 18.28 -23.79 0.73
N ASN A 477 17.75 -23.35 1.88
CA ASN A 477 18.36 -23.67 3.17
C ASN A 477 18.38 -25.19 3.32
N ARG A 478 19.53 -25.82 3.02
CA ARG A 478 19.81 -27.22 3.37
C ARG A 478 20.13 -27.35 4.86
N THR A 479 19.43 -26.61 5.71
CA THR A 479 19.50 -26.85 7.15
C THR A 479 18.63 -28.07 7.41
N PHE A 480 19.23 -29.24 7.18
CA PHE A 480 18.61 -30.53 7.42
C PHE A 480 18.31 -30.66 8.92
N ASP A 481 17.03 -30.76 9.28
CA ASP A 481 16.63 -31.10 10.64
C ASP A 481 16.72 -32.62 10.82
N ASN A 482 17.77 -33.09 11.50
CA ASN A 482 17.96 -34.51 11.82
C ASN A 482 16.76 -35.11 12.57
N ASN A 483 16.00 -34.30 13.31
CA ASN A 483 14.86 -34.80 14.07
C ASN A 483 13.60 -34.95 13.22
N ARG A 484 13.54 -34.33 12.02
CA ARG A 484 12.33 -34.25 11.20
C ARG A 484 12.67 -34.30 9.69
N PRO A 485 12.94 -35.51 9.16
CA PRO A 485 13.24 -35.68 7.73
C PRO A 485 12.02 -35.31 6.86
N GLY A 486 12.25 -34.52 5.82
CA GLY A 486 11.23 -34.14 4.83
C GLY A 486 10.68 -32.71 4.97
N ASN A 487 11.14 -31.94 5.96
CA ASN A 487 10.83 -30.51 6.06
C ASN A 487 12.10 -29.70 5.82
N ASP A 488 12.10 -28.85 4.79
CA ASP A 488 13.30 -28.10 4.38
C ASP A 488 13.46 -26.79 5.17
N ALA A 489 12.39 -26.28 5.79
CA ALA A 489 12.40 -25.03 6.55
C ALA A 489 12.34 -25.25 8.07
N LEU A 490 13.34 -24.72 8.78
CA LEU A 490 13.30 -24.61 10.24
C LEU A 490 12.22 -23.59 10.68
N PRO A 491 11.41 -23.89 11.71
CA PRO A 491 10.49 -22.91 12.28
C PRO A 491 11.20 -21.63 12.72
N ARG A 492 10.68 -20.48 12.28
CA ARG A 492 11.20 -19.14 12.58
C ARG A 492 10.29 -18.43 13.58
N MET A 493 10.90 -17.75 14.54
CA MET A 493 10.18 -16.87 15.47
C MET A 493 10.70 -15.44 15.35
N TYR A 494 9.79 -14.49 15.18
CA TYR A 494 10.08 -13.06 15.09
C TYR A 494 9.85 -12.44 16.47
N LEU A 495 10.93 -12.07 17.16
CA LEU A 495 10.88 -11.58 18.54
C LEU A 495 10.20 -10.21 18.68
N GLU A 496 10.09 -9.43 17.60
CA GLU A 496 9.51 -8.09 17.60
C GLU A 496 8.00 -8.13 17.92
N ASP A 497 7.29 -9.14 17.42
CA ASP A 497 5.83 -9.29 17.53
C ASP A 497 5.39 -10.68 18.03
N GLY A 498 6.33 -11.58 18.27
CA GLY A 498 6.08 -12.97 18.67
C GLY A 498 5.38 -13.78 17.59
N TRP A 499 5.49 -13.40 16.31
CA TRP A 499 4.96 -14.20 15.21
C TRP A 499 5.89 -15.39 14.93
N ALA A 500 5.32 -16.57 14.70
CA ALA A 500 6.07 -17.77 14.35
C ALA A 500 5.62 -18.30 12.98
N SER A 501 6.53 -18.82 12.17
CA SER A 501 6.19 -19.45 10.88
C SER A 501 7.08 -20.66 10.64
N ALA A 502 6.46 -21.75 10.18
CA ALA A 502 7.13 -22.96 9.70
C ALA A 502 6.95 -23.12 8.17
N ASP A 503 6.58 -22.03 7.48
CA ASP A 503 6.34 -22.06 6.03
C ASP A 503 7.64 -22.20 5.24
N ASP A 504 7.59 -22.95 4.14
CA ASP A 504 8.71 -23.06 3.22
C ASP A 504 9.12 -21.73 2.58
N ASP A 505 10.39 -21.65 2.20
CA ASP A 505 10.98 -20.45 1.62
C ASP A 505 10.32 -20.07 0.29
N ALA A 506 9.95 -21.04 -0.55
CA ALA A 506 9.19 -20.79 -1.78
C ALA A 506 7.76 -20.28 -1.51
N MET A 507 7.14 -20.69 -0.39
CA MET A 507 5.78 -20.28 -0.02
C MET A 507 5.72 -18.89 0.58
N THR A 508 6.82 -18.42 1.14
CA THR A 508 6.94 -17.05 1.66
C THR A 508 7.46 -16.06 0.63
N THR A 509 7.76 -16.52 -0.59
CA THR A 509 8.41 -15.73 -1.64
C THR A 509 7.45 -15.36 -2.77
N PHE A 510 7.62 -14.14 -3.28
CA PHE A 510 7.05 -13.70 -4.55
C PHE A 510 8.12 -12.94 -5.35
N VAL A 511 7.99 -12.94 -6.67
CA VAL A 511 8.95 -12.30 -7.56
C VAL A 511 8.23 -11.33 -8.47
N LEU A 512 8.82 -10.14 -8.58
CA LEU A 512 8.45 -9.14 -9.56
C LEU A 512 9.42 -9.21 -10.71
N TRP A 513 8.90 -9.56 -11.87
CA TRP A 513 9.65 -9.57 -13.11
C TRP A 513 9.30 -8.33 -13.92
N THR A 514 10.31 -7.54 -14.24
CA THR A 514 10.16 -6.39 -15.13
C THR A 514 10.83 -6.67 -16.46
N GLY A 515 10.07 -6.54 -17.55
CA GLY A 515 10.64 -6.62 -18.89
C GLY A 515 11.58 -5.44 -19.10
N GLN A 516 12.81 -5.69 -19.56
CA GLN A 516 13.67 -4.62 -20.02
C GLN A 516 13.09 -4.09 -21.34
N HIS A 517 12.21 -3.08 -21.26
CA HIS A 517 11.83 -2.35 -22.47
C HIS A 517 13.09 -1.65 -23.01
N LYS A 518 13.45 -2.01 -24.26
CA LYS A 518 14.52 -1.42 -25.09
C LYS A 518 15.92 -2.05 -24.98
N GLY A 519 16.00 -3.38 -25.09
CA GLY A 519 17.21 -4.01 -25.63
C GLY A 519 17.24 -3.88 -27.16
N TRP A 520 18.02 -2.95 -27.71
CA TRP A 520 18.34 -2.95 -29.13
C TRP A 520 19.28 -4.13 -29.41
N PHE A 521 18.81 -5.14 -30.15
CA PHE A 521 19.65 -6.27 -30.53
C PHE A 521 20.25 -6.05 -31.91
N ARG A 522 21.55 -6.34 -32.05
CA ARG A 522 22.23 -6.42 -33.36
C ARG A 522 22.03 -7.84 -33.87
N ALA A 523 21.06 -8.03 -34.75
CA ALA A 523 20.93 -9.28 -35.49
C ALA A 523 21.84 -9.22 -36.73
N ARG A 524 22.64 -10.27 -36.93
CA ARG A 524 23.39 -10.49 -38.17
C ARG A 524 22.48 -11.34 -39.07
N GLU A 525 22.16 -10.87 -40.26
CA GLU A 525 21.51 -11.74 -41.26
C GLU A 525 22.54 -12.78 -41.70
N GLU A 526 22.23 -14.06 -41.48
CA GLU A 526 22.71 -15.11 -42.37
C GLU A 526 21.76 -15.09 -43.57
N ASP A 527 22.28 -14.63 -44.71
CA ASP A 527 21.58 -14.77 -45.98
C ASP A 527 21.36 -16.27 -46.24
N GLY A 528 20.10 -16.68 -46.21
CA GLY A 528 19.65 -17.99 -46.67
C GLY A 528 19.67 -18.09 -48.20
N SER A 529 20.80 -17.77 -48.83
CA SER A 529 21.05 -18.04 -50.23
C SER A 529 22.48 -18.56 -50.41
N GLU A 530 22.59 -19.87 -50.58
CA GLU A 530 23.79 -20.48 -51.12
C GLU A 530 24.08 -19.87 -52.50
N GLY A 531 25.23 -19.23 -52.63
CA GLY A 531 25.83 -18.90 -53.92
C GLY A 531 25.73 -17.45 -54.36
N GLN A 532 26.60 -16.58 -53.83
CA GLN A 532 27.50 -15.71 -54.62
C GLN A 532 28.33 -14.82 -53.68
N GLN A 533 29.65 -14.99 -53.72
CA GLN A 533 30.60 -14.09 -53.07
C GLN A 533 30.47 -12.68 -53.67
N LYS A 534 29.96 -11.72 -52.88
CA LYS A 534 30.22 -10.29 -53.09
C LYS A 534 30.81 -9.69 -51.83
N SER A 535 32.03 -9.17 -51.95
CA SER A 535 32.69 -8.35 -50.95
C SER A 535 31.95 -7.01 -50.79
N GLY A 536 31.18 -6.89 -49.72
CA GLY A 536 30.51 -5.64 -49.34
C GLY A 536 30.14 -5.68 -47.87
N GLY A 537 30.62 -4.71 -47.08
CA GLY A 537 30.55 -4.71 -45.62
C GLY A 537 29.15 -4.96 -45.06
N ALA A 538 29.06 -5.91 -44.12
CA ALA A 538 27.84 -6.26 -43.40
C ALA A 538 27.25 -5.03 -42.69
N ARG A 539 26.06 -4.58 -43.12
CA ARG A 539 25.33 -3.50 -42.46
C ARG A 539 24.50 -4.09 -41.32
N ASN A 540 24.95 -3.87 -40.09
CA ASN A 540 24.19 -4.21 -38.89
C ASN A 540 22.94 -3.32 -38.80
N LYS A 541 21.74 -3.86 -39.07
CA LYS A 541 20.48 -3.19 -38.73
C LYS A 541 20.07 -3.56 -37.30
N LEU A 542 19.81 -2.56 -36.48
CA LEU A 542 19.19 -2.75 -35.17
C LEU A 542 17.74 -3.19 -35.38
N LYS A 543 17.40 -4.40 -34.91
CA LYS A 543 16.00 -4.87 -34.85
C LYS A 543 15.48 -4.70 -33.42
N ARG A 544 14.26 -4.19 -33.30
CA ARG A 544 13.51 -4.14 -32.05
C ARG A 544 12.95 -5.53 -31.79
N VAL A 545 13.31 -6.15 -30.68
CA VAL A 545 12.82 -7.49 -30.32
C VAL A 545 11.34 -7.37 -29.93
N SER A 546 10.49 -8.25 -30.47
CA SER A 546 9.09 -8.42 -30.04
C SER A 546 9.04 -8.94 -28.60
N GLN A 547 7.95 -8.67 -27.88
CA GLN A 547 7.85 -8.81 -26.41
C GLN A 547 8.25 -10.19 -25.82
N LEU A 548 8.27 -11.26 -26.62
CA LEU A 548 8.60 -12.60 -26.17
C LEU A 548 10.11 -12.90 -26.37
N GLY A 549 10.88 -12.85 -25.29
CA GLY A 549 12.33 -13.13 -25.29
C GLY A 549 13.21 -12.00 -24.73
N THR A 550 12.63 -10.96 -24.14
CA THR A 550 13.41 -9.91 -23.47
C THR A 550 14.06 -10.44 -22.19
N THR A 551 15.36 -10.18 -22.01
CA THR A 551 16.05 -10.42 -20.74
C THR A 551 15.46 -9.47 -19.69
N GLY A 552 14.58 -9.98 -18.83
CA GLY A 552 13.97 -9.18 -17.77
C GLY A 552 14.81 -9.12 -16.50
N ARG A 553 14.41 -8.23 -15.58
CA ARG A 553 14.96 -8.15 -14.23
C ARG A 553 13.98 -8.76 -13.25
N ALA A 554 14.37 -9.87 -12.63
CA ALA A 554 13.66 -10.47 -11.51
C ALA A 554 14.13 -9.84 -10.18
N ILE A 555 13.18 -9.33 -9.39
CA ILE A 555 13.39 -8.85 -8.02
C ILE A 555 12.64 -9.79 -7.09
N VAL A 556 13.37 -10.49 -6.23
CA VAL A 556 12.80 -11.48 -5.31
C VAL A 556 12.48 -10.81 -3.99
N PHE A 557 11.25 -11.00 -3.50
CA PHE A 557 10.79 -10.56 -2.20
C PHE A 557 10.34 -11.76 -1.38
N LYS A 558 10.67 -11.76 -0.09
CA LYS A 558 10.28 -12.79 0.87
C LYS A 558 9.59 -12.15 2.06
N ALA A 559 8.39 -12.63 2.39
CA ALA A 559 7.61 -12.25 3.56
C ALA A 559 7.96 -13.13 4.77
N ARG A 560 7.37 -12.86 5.94
CA ARG A 560 7.62 -13.65 7.16
C ARG A 560 6.81 -14.93 7.19
N SER A 561 5.64 -14.94 6.55
CA SER A 561 4.74 -16.08 6.43
C SER A 561 4.07 -16.13 5.05
N ARG A 562 3.48 -17.28 4.74
CA ARG A 562 2.66 -17.49 3.53
C ARG A 562 1.50 -16.49 3.49
N THR A 563 0.79 -16.34 4.61
CA THR A 563 -0.36 -15.42 4.72
C THR A 563 0.05 -13.98 4.45
N GLU A 564 1.19 -13.50 4.96
CA GLU A 564 1.70 -12.16 4.62
C GLU A 564 2.05 -12.02 3.14
N ARG A 565 2.64 -13.06 2.53
CA ARG A 565 2.93 -13.07 1.10
C ARG A 565 1.65 -12.94 0.27
N ASP A 566 0.59 -13.70 0.58
CA ASP A 566 -0.68 -13.62 -0.16
C ASP A 566 -1.29 -12.22 -0.14
N HIS A 567 -1.24 -11.61 1.03
CA HIS A 567 -1.63 -10.25 1.29
C HIS A 567 -0.85 -9.22 0.46
N TRP A 568 0.47 -9.42 0.26
CA TRP A 568 1.27 -8.60 -0.65
C TRP A 568 0.93 -8.87 -2.12
N VAL A 569 0.79 -10.14 -2.50
CA VAL A 569 0.50 -10.56 -3.87
C VAL A 569 -0.83 -9.97 -4.35
N LEU A 570 -1.90 -10.15 -3.57
CA LEU A 570 -3.22 -9.60 -3.89
C LEU A 570 -3.20 -8.06 -3.98
N GLY A 571 -2.51 -7.38 -3.05
CA GLY A 571 -2.45 -5.92 -3.11
C GLY A 571 -1.72 -5.42 -4.36
N ILE A 572 -0.59 -6.05 -4.72
CA ILE A 572 0.17 -5.72 -5.93
C ILE A 572 -0.66 -6.02 -7.18
N GLU A 573 -1.36 -7.15 -7.22
CA GLU A 573 -2.25 -7.53 -8.31
C GLU A 573 -3.33 -6.47 -8.53
N THR A 574 -4.04 -6.05 -7.47
CA THR A 574 -5.04 -4.97 -7.56
C THR A 574 -4.45 -3.66 -8.10
N GLU A 575 -3.22 -3.29 -7.72
CA GLU A 575 -2.56 -2.09 -8.26
C GLU A 575 -2.16 -2.24 -9.74
N ILE A 576 -1.70 -3.41 -10.16
CA ILE A 576 -1.37 -3.71 -11.56
C ILE A 576 -2.64 -3.64 -12.42
N GLU A 577 -3.74 -4.26 -11.97
CA GLU A 577 -5.02 -4.21 -12.67
C GLU A 577 -5.52 -2.77 -12.83
N ARG A 578 -5.42 -1.97 -11.77
CA ARG A 578 -5.81 -0.55 -11.79
C ARG A 578 -5.00 0.25 -12.79
N LEU A 579 -3.69 0.00 -12.88
CA LEU A 579 -2.83 0.65 -13.88
C LEU A 579 -3.19 0.22 -15.31
N SER A 580 -3.49 -1.06 -15.52
CA SER A 580 -3.92 -1.56 -16.84
C SER A 580 -5.22 -0.90 -17.30
N GLN A 581 -6.20 -0.74 -16.40
CA GLN A 581 -7.46 -0.06 -16.71
C GLN A 581 -7.24 1.43 -17.08
N ALA A 582 -6.29 2.10 -16.43
CA ALA A 582 -5.98 3.49 -16.75
C ALA A 582 -5.30 3.64 -18.13
N ASP A 583 -4.48 2.67 -18.54
CA ASP A 583 -3.82 2.67 -19.85
C ASP A 583 -4.82 2.37 -21.00
N ASP A 584 -5.82 1.50 -20.76
CA ASP A 584 -6.89 1.19 -21.74
C ASP A 584 -7.81 2.39 -22.02
N VAL A 585 -7.90 3.37 -21.11
CA VAL A 585 -8.76 4.57 -21.22
C VAL A 585 -8.06 5.74 -21.94
N ARG A 586 -6.84 5.58 -22.46
CA ARG A 586 -6.20 6.62 -23.28
C ARG A 586 -6.94 6.83 -24.60
N VAL A 587 -7.80 7.86 -24.63
CA VAL A 587 -8.41 8.41 -25.83
C VAL A 587 -7.31 8.74 -26.83
N VAL A 588 -7.27 8.00 -27.93
CA VAL A 588 -6.47 8.35 -29.10
C VAL A 588 -7.08 9.62 -29.65
N GLY A 589 -6.47 10.77 -29.37
CA GLY A 589 -6.80 12.01 -30.06
C GLY A 589 -6.68 11.76 -31.54
N GLN A 590 -7.74 11.99 -32.30
CA GLN A 590 -7.68 12.01 -33.75
C GLN A 590 -6.64 13.07 -34.14
N ASP A 591 -5.48 12.62 -34.63
CA ASP A 591 -4.58 13.46 -35.40
C ASP A 591 -5.36 13.94 -36.61
N GLN A 592 -5.91 15.16 -36.51
CA GLN A 592 -6.41 15.88 -37.68
C GLN A 592 -5.18 16.24 -38.51
N GLY A 593 -4.96 15.47 -39.57
CA GLY A 593 -3.94 15.74 -40.56
C GLY A 593 -4.11 17.15 -41.14
N THR A 594 -3.00 17.88 -41.15
CA THR A 594 -2.77 19.08 -41.97
C THR A 594 -2.81 18.76 -43.45
#